data_AF-A0A4C1YD76-F1
#
_entry.id   AF-A0A4C1YD76-F1
#
_cell.length_a   1.000
_cell.length_b   1.000
_cell.length_c   1.000
_cell.angle_alpha   90.00
_cell.angle_beta   90.00
_cell.angle_gamma   90.00
#
_symmetry.space_group_name_H-M   'P 1'
#
loop_
_entity.id
_entity.type
_entity.pdbx_description
1 polymer ?
#
loop_
_entity_poly.entity_id
_entity_poly.type
_entity_poly.pdbx_seq_one_letter_code
_entity_poly.pdbx_strand_id
1 'polypeptide(L)'
;MPATICVETLRKKLKKFEIDLDEDIVAITTDGASVMVKTGSLVPAFQQLCYAHGLQLGILDVLYKKNESIRQEPIDDDILDNSEAESNDNDGRPNIS
;
A
#
# COMPACT_ATOMS: atom_id res chain seq x y z
N MET A 1 3.21 4.65 15.15
CA MET A 1 4.61 5.06 15.33
C MET A 1 4.75 6.51 14.88
N PRO A 2 5.28 7.43 15.71
CA PRO A 2 5.52 8.82 15.31
C PRO A 2 6.63 8.95 14.26
N ALA A 3 6.56 10.00 13.42
CA ALA A 3 7.57 10.26 12.39
C ALA A 3 8.97 10.51 12.98
N THR A 4 9.06 11.17 14.14
CA THR A 4 10.34 11.40 14.84
C THR A 4 11.05 10.11 15.22
N ILE A 5 10.29 9.11 15.70
CA ILE A 5 10.81 7.78 16.02
C ILE A 5 11.31 7.06 14.76
N CYS A 6 10.68 7.29 13.60
CA CYS A 6 11.15 6.74 12.33
C CYS A 6 12.52 7.33 11.96
N VAL A 7 12.68 8.66 12.07
CA VAL A 7 13.94 9.36 11.78
C VAL A 7 15.06 8.91 12.72
N GLU A 8 14.79 8.85 14.03
CA GLU A 8 15.76 8.36 15.03
C GLU A 8 16.19 6.92 14.74
N THR A 9 15.23 6.06 14.38
CA THR A 9 15.51 4.67 14.02
C THR A 9 16.37 4.60 12.76
N LEU A 10 16.04 5.39 11.73
CA LEU A 10 16.79 5.44 10.47
C LEU A 10 18.24 5.88 10.73
N ARG A 11 18.43 6.97 11.46
CA ARG A 11 19.76 7.48 11.84
C ARG A 11 20.57 6.44 12.61
N LYS A 12 19.96 5.77 13.59
CA LYS A 12 20.61 4.71 14.38
C LYS A 12 21.03 3.51 13.51
N LYS A 13 20.25 3.17 12.49
CA LYS A 13 20.54 2.04 11.60
C LYS A 13 21.64 2.40 10.59
N LEU A 14 21.57 3.57 9.97
CA LEU A 14 22.58 4.06 9.02
C LEU A 14 23.95 4.25 9.67
N LYS A 15 23.99 4.77 10.91
CA LYS A 15 25.24 4.96 11.66
C LYS A 15 26.05 3.67 11.85
N LYS A 16 25.42 2.49 11.82
CA LYS A 16 26.14 1.19 11.88
C LYS A 16 27.04 0.93 10.67
N PHE A 17 26.76 1.63 9.57
CA PHE A 17 27.51 1.57 8.32
C PHE A 17 28.32 2.85 8.09
N GLU A 18 28.48 3.68 9.13
CA GLU A 18 29.19 4.97 9.04
C GLU A 18 28.56 5.95 8.03
N ILE A 19 27.25 5.81 7.81
CA ILE A 19 26.45 6.70 6.96
C ILE A 19 25.69 7.68 7.85
N ASP A 20 25.87 8.97 7.60
CA ASP A 20 25.13 10.07 8.22
C ASP A 20 23.83 10.34 7.45
N LEU A 21 22.71 10.41 8.17
CA LEU A 21 21.40 10.60 7.55
C LEU A 21 21.22 11.99 6.95
N ASP A 22 21.89 13.00 7.51
CA ASP A 22 21.69 14.39 7.15
C ASP A 22 22.66 14.80 6.03
N GLU A 23 23.84 14.19 5.97
CA GLU A 23 24.91 14.53 5.00
C GLU A 23 25.03 13.55 3.81
N ASP A 24 24.89 12.24 4.04
CA ASP A 24 25.19 11.23 3.00
C ASP A 24 23.96 10.80 2.18
N ILE A 25 22.75 11.06 2.69
CA ILE A 25 21.50 10.65 2.04
C ILE A 25 21.00 11.75 1.12
N VAL A 26 21.11 11.52 -0.18
CA VAL A 26 20.61 12.47 -1.20
C VAL A 26 19.08 12.41 -1.34
N ALA A 27 18.49 11.22 -1.28
CA ALA A 27 17.05 11.05 -1.50
C ALA A 27 16.45 9.91 -0.65
N ILE A 28 15.17 10.04 -0.32
CA ILE A 28 14.37 9.04 0.38
C ILE A 28 13.08 8.76 -0.39
N THR A 29 12.78 7.48 -0.60
CA THR A 29 11.53 7.05 -1.24
C THR A 29 10.60 6.45 -0.19
N THR A 30 9.37 6.95 -0.09
CA THR A 30 8.38 6.52 0.91
C THR A 30 7.06 6.05 0.28
N ASP A 31 6.28 5.26 1.01
CA ASP A 31 5.04 4.63 0.54
C ASP A 31 3.81 5.56 0.46
N GLY A 32 3.94 6.81 0.91
CA GLY A 32 2.84 7.78 0.94
C GLY A 32 1.96 7.70 2.18
N ALA A 33 2.20 6.78 3.11
CA ALA A 33 1.52 6.80 4.41
C ALA A 33 1.84 8.13 5.12
N SER A 34 0.85 8.77 5.76
CA SER A 34 1.02 10.12 6.36
C SER A 34 2.24 10.23 7.29
N VAL A 35 2.50 9.19 8.08
CA VAL A 35 3.69 9.10 8.93
C VAL A 35 4.97 9.09 8.11
N MET A 36 5.03 8.31 7.03
CA MET A 36 6.21 8.18 6.18
C MET A 36 6.45 9.43 5.34
N VAL A 37 5.37 10.11 4.92
CA VAL A 37 5.45 11.44 4.31
C VAL A 37 6.06 12.43 5.30
N LYS A 38 5.62 12.40 6.56
CA LYS A 38 6.19 13.27 7.60
C LYS A 38 7.65 12.89 7.93
N THR A 39 7.98 11.60 7.97
CA THR A 39 9.36 11.11 8.18
C THR A 39 10.29 11.66 7.10
N GLY A 40 9.92 11.54 5.83
CA GLY A 40 10.70 12.10 4.73
C GLY A 40 10.89 13.62 4.88
N SER A 41 9.84 14.35 5.27
CA SER A 41 9.90 15.81 5.43
C SER A 41 10.81 16.29 6.57
N LEU A 42 11.17 15.40 7.49
CA LEU A 42 12.05 15.70 8.63
C LEU A 42 13.52 15.38 8.34
N VAL A 43 13.80 14.69 7.21
CA VAL A 43 15.16 14.38 6.76
C VAL A 43 15.54 15.41 5.70
N PRO A 44 16.76 15.99 5.73
CA PRO A 44 17.22 16.95 4.74
C PRO A 44 17.62 16.29 3.40
N ALA A 45 16.77 15.41 2.88
CA ALA A 45 16.97 14.67 1.63
C ALA A 45 15.78 14.90 0.69
N PHE A 46 15.99 14.69 -0.62
CA PHE A 46 14.89 14.73 -1.57
C PHE A 46 13.88 13.62 -1.30
N GLN A 47 12.65 13.98 -0.95
CA GLN A 47 11.59 13.01 -0.71
C GLN A 47 10.82 12.70 -2.00
N GLN A 48 10.68 11.42 -2.30
CA GLN A 48 9.90 10.92 -3.43
C GLN A 48 8.86 9.89 -2.97
N LEU A 49 7.69 9.86 -3.62
CA LEU A 49 6.73 8.77 -3.47
C LEU A 49 7.20 7.53 -4.23
N CYS A 50 7.14 6.36 -3.60
CA CYS A 50 7.38 5.08 -4.24
C CYS A 50 6.34 4.86 -5.35
N TYR A 51 6.77 4.79 -6.61
CA TYR A 51 5.84 4.64 -7.73
C TYR A 51 5.03 3.35 -7.68
N ALA A 52 5.60 2.25 -7.17
CA ALA A 52 4.83 1.03 -6.96
C ALA A 52 3.66 1.25 -6.00
N HIS A 53 3.90 1.94 -4.89
CA HIS A 53 2.82 2.33 -3.97
C HIS A 53 1.87 3.36 -4.59
N GLY A 54 2.38 4.34 -5.35
CA GLY A 54 1.55 5.31 -6.05
C GLY A 54 0.59 4.66 -7.05
N LEU A 55 1.06 3.68 -7.83
CA LEU A 55 0.22 2.88 -8.72
C LEU A 55 -0.82 2.07 -7.95
N GLN A 56 -0.40 1.37 -6.89
CA GLN A 56 -1.33 0.61 -6.04
C GLN A 56 -2.41 1.53 -5.43
N LEU A 57 -2.02 2.68 -4.89
CA LEU A 57 -2.95 3.65 -4.31
C LEU A 57 -3.93 4.18 -5.37
N GLY A 58 -3.45 4.47 -6.59
CA GLY A 58 -4.31 4.87 -7.70
C GLY A 58 -5.31 3.79 -8.10
N ILE A 59 -4.88 2.53 -8.18
CA ILE A 59 -5.77 1.38 -8.46
C ILE A 59 -6.85 1.26 -7.38
N LEU A 60 -6.47 1.37 -6.10
CA LEU A 60 -7.42 1.32 -4.98
C LEU A 60 -8.42 2.48 -5.03
N ASP A 61 -7.95 3.69 -5.33
CA ASP A 61 -8.80 4.90 -5.42
C ASP A 61 -9.80 4.82 -6.57
N VAL A 62 -9.43 4.19 -7.70
CA VAL A 62 -10.30 4.08 -8.89
C VAL A 62 -11.22 2.86 -8.85
N LEU A 63 -10.69 1.67 -8.53
CA LEU A 63 -11.44 0.42 -8.66
C LEU A 63 -12.16 0.00 -7.38
N TYR A 64 -11.65 0.42 -6.21
CA TYR A 64 -12.10 -0.12 -4.91
C TYR A 64 -12.68 0.94 -3.97
N LYS A 65 -12.55 2.23 -4.28
CA LYS A 65 -13.16 3.28 -3.48
C LYS A 65 -14.67 3.27 -3.67
N LYS A 66 -15.40 3.12 -2.57
CA LYS A 66 -16.85 3.18 -2.58
C LYS A 66 -17.27 4.61 -2.94
N ASN A 67 -17.69 4.80 -4.19
CA ASN A 67 -18.23 6.07 -4.63
C ASN A 67 -19.63 6.23 -4.02
N GLU A 68 -19.78 7.06 -2.99
CA GLU A 68 -21.10 7.39 -2.42
C GLU A 68 -22.05 8.04 -3.45
N SER A 69 -21.50 8.53 -4.56
CA SER A 69 -22.23 9.10 -5.69
C SER A 69 -22.68 8.09 -6.74
N ILE A 70 -22.14 6.85 -6.76
CA ILE A 70 -22.71 5.77 -7.58
C ILE A 70 -23.81 5.12 -6.74
N ARG A 71 -24.92 5.85 -6.55
CA ARG A 71 -26.20 5.20 -6.32
C ARG A 71 -26.46 4.40 -7.58
N GLN A 72 -26.40 3.08 -7.46
CA GLN A 72 -26.85 2.18 -8.50
C GLN A 72 -28.30 2.58 -8.85
N GLU A 73 -28.54 2.98 -10.09
CA GLU A 73 -29.88 2.81 -10.69
C GLU A 73 -30.28 1.35 -10.40
N PRO A 74 -31.54 1.09 -9.98
CA PRO A 74 -31.96 -0.26 -9.67
C PRO A 74 -31.67 -1.16 -10.87
N ILE A 75 -30.85 -2.18 -10.65
CA ILE A 75 -30.69 -3.27 -11.60
C ILE A 75 -32.01 -4.02 -11.51
N ASP A 76 -32.83 -3.98 -12.56
CA ASP A 76 -34.01 -4.86 -12.68
C ASP A 76 -33.51 -6.31 -12.60
N ASP A 77 -33.85 -7.00 -11.51
CA ASP A 77 -33.49 -8.39 -11.18
C ASP A 77 -34.13 -9.44 -12.13
N ASP A 78 -34.71 -9.02 -13.26
CA ASP A 78 -35.56 -9.86 -14.11
C ASP A 78 -34.83 -10.65 -15.22
N ILE A 79 -33.51 -10.86 -15.11
CA ILE A 79 -32.81 -11.87 -15.93
C ILE A 79 -31.88 -12.72 -15.07
N LEU A 80 -32.50 -13.50 -14.18
CA LEU A 80 -31.94 -14.75 -13.67
C LEU A 80 -32.49 -15.91 -14.50
N ASP A 81 -31.82 -16.28 -15.59
CA ASP A 81 -31.82 -17.67 -16.06
C ASP A 81 -30.63 -17.92 -17.01
N ASN A 82 -29.66 -18.73 -16.60
CA ASN A 82 -29.51 -20.09 -17.13
C ASN A 82 -28.12 -20.69 -16.83
N SER A 83 -28.19 -21.86 -16.19
CA SER A 83 -27.25 -22.99 -16.16
C SER A 83 -25.95 -22.88 -15.36
N GLU A 84 -26.00 -23.57 -14.22
CA GLU A 84 -24.90 -24.15 -13.45
C GLU A 84 -23.86 -24.84 -14.34
N ALA A 85 -22.59 -24.49 -14.16
CA ALA A 85 -21.47 -25.35 -14.52
C ALA A 85 -20.62 -25.54 -13.27
N GLU A 86 -20.90 -26.62 -12.52
CA GLU A 86 -20.02 -27.10 -11.46
C GLU A 86 -18.65 -27.47 -12.06
N SER A 87 -17.61 -26.75 -11.65
CA SER A 87 -16.23 -27.24 -11.76
C SER A 87 -15.81 -27.78 -10.40
N ASN A 88 -15.87 -29.11 -10.24
CA ASN A 88 -15.32 -29.85 -9.12
C ASN A 88 -13.78 -29.78 -9.12
N ASP A 89 -13.21 -28.83 -8.38
CA ASP A 89 -11.79 -28.86 -8.01
C ASP A 89 -11.63 -29.53 -6.63
N ASN A 90 -11.35 -30.82 -6.69
CA ASN A 90 -11.03 -31.67 -5.55
C ASN A 90 -9.64 -31.31 -4.99
N ASP A 91 -9.57 -30.35 -4.06
CA ASP A 91 -8.34 -30.01 -3.33
C ASP A 91 -8.06 -31.04 -2.23
N GLY A 92 -7.47 -32.17 -2.62
CA GLY A 92 -6.88 -33.15 -1.72
C GLY A 92 -5.70 -32.56 -0.94
N ARG A 93 -5.94 -32.02 0.25
CA ARG A 93 -4.88 -31.74 1.23
C ARG A 93 -4.70 -32.93 2.18
N PRO A 94 -3.48 -33.48 2.34
CA PRO A 94 -3.21 -34.46 3.38
C PRO A 94 -3.24 -33.78 4.75
N ASN A 95 -3.97 -34.40 5.67
CA ASN A 95 -3.99 -34.07 7.09
C ASN A 95 -2.65 -34.50 7.71
N ILE A 96 -1.83 -33.53 8.12
CA ILE A 96 -0.67 -33.79 8.98
C ILE A 96 -1.08 -33.48 10.42
N SER A 97 -1.34 -34.56 11.17
CA SER A 97 -1.42 -34.57 12.63
C SER A 97 -0.07 -34.27 13.28
#